data_AF-A0AAW5EKT0-F1
#
_entry.id   AF-A0AAW5EKT0-F1
#
_cell.length_a   1.000
_cell.length_b   1.000
_cell.length_c   1.000
_cell.angle_alpha   90.00
_cell.angle_beta   90.00
_cell.angle_gamma   90.00
#
_symmetry.space_group_name_H-M   'P 1'
#
loop_
_entity.id
_entity.type
_entity.pdbx_description
1 polymer ?
#
loop_
_entity_poly.entity_id
_entity_poly.type
_entity_poly.pdbx_seq_one_letter_code
_entity_poly.pdbx_strand_id
1 'polypeptide(L)'
;MLFKHLFSLNILLILLVVFGIISLFIGVIRINLDDIFSLSTTQLEIILLTRIPRLIAILLTGMSLSICGLIMQQLTQNKFVSPTTAGTMDCAKFGILISLIFFTGASFFTQALIASIFALLGS
;
A
#
# COMPACT_ATOMS: atom_id res chain seq x y z
N MET A 1 30.25 -8.79 3.92
CA MET A 1 30.48 -7.93 2.74
C MET A 1 29.39 -8.12 1.67
N LEU A 2 29.02 -9.36 1.32
CA LEU A 2 28.01 -9.69 0.31
C LEU A 2 26.60 -9.12 0.60
N PHE A 3 26.16 -9.14 1.86
CA PHE A 3 24.84 -8.61 2.29
C PHE A 3 24.70 -7.09 2.11
N LYS A 4 25.79 -6.33 2.31
CA LYS A 4 25.80 -4.87 2.07
C LYS A 4 25.68 -4.55 0.58
N HIS A 5 26.21 -5.41 -0.29
CA HIS A 5 26.12 -5.23 -1.72
C HIS A 5 24.71 -5.54 -2.26
N LEU A 6 24.06 -6.59 -1.73
CA LEU A 6 22.66 -6.94 -2.01
C LEU A 6 21.68 -5.82 -1.63
N PHE A 7 21.94 -5.13 -0.50
CA PHE A 7 21.13 -4.01 -0.02
C PHE A 7 21.57 -2.64 -0.56
N SER A 8 22.24 -2.60 -1.73
CA SER A 8 22.55 -1.34 -2.40
C SER A 8 21.25 -0.67 -2.88
N LEU A 9 21.11 0.63 -2.61
CA LEU A 9 19.93 1.42 -2.96
C LEU A 9 19.57 1.31 -4.45
N ASN A 10 20.59 1.24 -5.32
CA ASN A 10 20.40 1.08 -6.76
C ASN A 10 19.71 -0.25 -7.11
N ILE A 11 20.09 -1.34 -6.44
CA ILE A 11 19.50 -2.67 -6.67
C ILE A 11 18.05 -2.69 -6.18
N LEU A 12 17.78 -2.08 -5.01
CA LEU A 12 16.43 -2.02 -4.46
C LEU A 12 15.48 -1.19 -5.34
N LEU A 13 15.97 -0.09 -5.91
CA LEU A 13 15.21 0.70 -6.89
C LEU A 13 14.91 -0.09 -8.16
N ILE A 14 15.91 -0.78 -8.72
CA ILE A 14 15.71 -1.64 -9.89
C ILE A 14 14.67 -2.71 -9.59
N LEU A 15 14.79 -3.37 -8.43
CA LEU A 15 13.86 -4.41 -8.01
C LEU A 15 12.43 -3.86 -7.83
N LEU A 16 12.28 -2.66 -7.27
CA LEU A 16 11.00 -1.99 -7.10
C LEU A 16 10.34 -1.67 -8.45
N VAL A 17 11.12 -1.17 -9.42
CA VAL A 17 10.63 -0.92 -10.78
C VAL A 17 10.22 -2.22 -11.46
N VAL A 18 11.06 -3.26 -11.39
CA VAL A 18 10.78 -4.57 -12.00
C VAL A 18 9.52 -5.20 -11.40
N PHE A 19 9.37 -5.22 -10.08
CA PHE A 19 8.16 -5.74 -9.44
C PHE A 19 6.93 -4.87 -9.67
N GLY A 20 7.09 -3.55 -9.76
CA GLY A 20 6.00 -2.64 -10.14
C GLY A 20 5.45 -2.96 -11.53
N ILE A 21 6.34 -3.18 -12.50
CA ILE A 21 5.99 -3.59 -13.86
C ILE A 21 5.30 -4.96 -13.84
N ILE A 22 5.88 -5.96 -13.18
CA ILE A 22 5.30 -7.32 -13.08
C ILE A 22 3.90 -7.29 -12.46
N SER A 23 3.68 -6.47 -11.43
CA SER A 23 2.38 -6.33 -10.75
C SER A 23 1.31 -5.70 -11.65
N LEU A 24 1.70 -4.94 -12.69
CA LEU A 24 0.76 -4.46 -13.71
C LEU A 24 0.25 -5.58 -14.62
N PHE A 25 1.04 -6.64 -14.84
CA PHE A 25 0.64 -7.78 -15.68
C PHE A 25 -0.10 -8.87 -14.90
N ILE A 26 0.16 -8.99 -13.59
CA ILE A 26 -0.52 -9.94 -12.71
C ILE A 26 -1.92 -9.44 -12.32
N GLY A 27 -2.95 -10.15 -12.79
CA GLY A 27 -4.35 -9.87 -12.45
C GLY A 27 -5.31 -10.94 -12.96
N VAL A 28 -6.60 -10.75 -12.69
CA VAL A 28 -7.68 -11.69 -13.06
C VAL A 28 -7.73 -11.91 -14.57
N ILE A 29 -7.48 -10.83 -15.35
CA ILE A 29 -7.39 -10.90 -16.80
C ILE A 29 -5.91 -11.00 -17.17
N ARG A 30 -5.56 -12.11 -17.83
CA ARG A 30 -4.21 -12.33 -18.35
C ARG A 30 -3.98 -11.39 -19.52
N ILE A 31 -2.90 -10.63 -19.45
CA ILE A 31 -2.44 -9.74 -20.52
C ILE A 31 -1.08 -10.30 -20.94
N ASN A 32 -1.03 -10.94 -22.11
CA ASN A 32 0.23 -11.40 -22.69
C ASN A 32 0.99 -10.19 -23.26
N LEU A 33 2.32 -10.24 -23.18
CA LEU A 33 3.19 -9.17 -23.70
C LEU A 33 3.03 -8.98 -25.21
N ASP A 34 2.66 -10.04 -25.91
CA ASP A 34 2.49 -10.06 -27.37
C ASP A 34 1.22 -9.32 -27.83
N ASP A 35 0.22 -9.20 -26.96
CA ASP A 35 -1.05 -8.53 -27.24
C ASP A 35 -1.06 -7.05 -26.80
N ILE A 36 0.06 -6.50 -26.34
CA ILE A 36 0.15 -5.10 -25.88
C ILE A 36 -0.22 -4.10 -27.01
N PHE A 37 0.05 -4.45 -28.27
CA PHE A 37 -0.31 -3.61 -29.41
C PHE A 37 -1.72 -3.87 -29.97
N SER A 38 -2.37 -4.95 -29.54
CA SER A 38 -3.74 -5.35 -29.92
C SER A 38 -4.69 -5.39 -28.71
N LEU A 39 -4.43 -4.54 -27.70
CA LEU A 39 -5.24 -4.49 -26.48
C LEU A 39 -6.70 -4.15 -26.82
N SER A 40 -7.62 -4.96 -26.33
CA SER A 40 -9.04 -4.63 -26.31
C SER A 40 -9.30 -3.40 -25.43
N THR A 41 -10.33 -2.62 -25.75
CA THR A 41 -10.73 -1.43 -24.97
C THR A 41 -10.92 -1.75 -23.48
N THR A 42 -11.47 -2.92 -23.17
CA THR A 42 -11.64 -3.41 -21.79
C THR A 42 -10.31 -3.64 -21.06
N GLN A 43 -9.29 -4.15 -21.74
CA GLN A 43 -7.97 -4.40 -21.13
C GLN A 43 -7.25 -3.09 -20.80
N LEU A 44 -7.37 -2.09 -21.68
CA LEU A 44 -6.85 -0.74 -21.45
C LEU A 44 -7.53 -0.07 -20.25
N GLU A 45 -8.86 -0.14 -20.16
CA GLU A 45 -9.62 0.39 -19.02
C GLU A 45 -9.17 -0.24 -17.71
N ILE A 46 -8.95 -1.55 -17.66
CA ILE A 46 -8.49 -2.22 -16.44
C ILE A 46 -7.11 -1.71 -16.01
N ILE A 47 -6.16 -1.60 -16.94
CA ILE A 47 -4.81 -1.11 -16.62
C ILE A 47 -4.89 0.32 -16.07
N LEU A 48 -5.61 1.20 -16.76
CA LEU A 48 -5.67 2.63 -16.45
C LEU A 48 -6.51 2.94 -15.19
N LEU A 49 -7.66 2.28 -15.04
CA LEU A 49 -8.62 2.60 -13.98
C LEU A 49 -8.40 1.80 -12.70
N THR A 50 -7.73 0.64 -12.75
CA THR A 50 -7.57 -0.22 -11.57
C THR A 50 -6.11 -0.52 -11.23
N ARG A 51 -5.30 -1.00 -12.18
CA ARG A 51 -3.95 -1.51 -11.87
C ARG A 51 -2.98 -0.39 -11.56
N ILE A 52 -2.95 0.67 -12.38
CA ILE A 52 -2.08 1.84 -12.13
C ILE A 52 -2.46 2.55 -10.82
N PRO A 53 -3.75 2.89 -10.56
CA PRO A 53 -4.13 3.49 -9.28
C PRO A 53 -3.79 2.61 -8.07
N ARG A 54 -3.98 1.28 -8.17
CA ARG A 54 -3.60 0.34 -7.12
C ARG A 54 -2.09 0.32 -6.87
N LEU A 55 -1.27 0.33 -7.92
CA LEU A 55 0.19 0.38 -7.80
C LEU A 55 0.65 1.65 -7.07
N ILE A 56 0.11 2.80 -7.46
CA ILE A 56 0.40 4.08 -6.81
C ILE A 56 0.01 4.03 -5.34
N ALA A 57 -1.19 3.52 -5.01
CA ALA A 57 -1.65 3.41 -3.64
C ALA A 57 -0.74 2.51 -2.78
N ILE A 58 -0.30 1.35 -3.29
CA ILE A 58 0.59 0.43 -2.57
C ILE A 58 1.97 1.06 -2.36
N LEU A 59 2.53 1.73 -3.37
CA LEU A 59 3.82 2.42 -3.25
C LEU A 59 3.77 3.53 -2.19
N LEU A 60 2.74 4.39 -2.24
CA LEU A 60 2.54 5.45 -1.26
C LEU A 60 2.36 4.89 0.16
N THR A 61 1.59 3.82 0.30
CA THR A 61 1.37 3.15 1.60
C THR A 61 2.68 2.56 2.13
N GLY A 62 3.46 1.88 1.29
CA GLY A 62 4.74 1.27 1.67
C GLY A 62 5.79 2.31 2.08
N MET A 63 5.88 3.42 1.33
CA MET A 63 6.76 4.55 1.69
C MET A 63 6.34 5.16 3.03
N SER A 64 5.04 5.43 3.21
CA SER A 64 4.50 5.99 4.46
C SER A 64 4.79 5.09 5.66
N LEU A 65 4.54 3.78 5.53
CA LEU A 65 4.79 2.82 6.62
C LEU A 65 6.27 2.71 6.97
N SER A 66 7.16 2.79 5.98
CA SER A 66 8.61 2.80 6.19
C SER A 66 9.07 4.03 6.96
N ILE A 67 8.57 5.21 6.61
CA ILE A 67 8.88 6.48 7.30
C ILE A 67 8.33 6.45 8.72
N CYS A 68 7.06 6.05 8.92
CA CYS A 68 6.46 5.94 10.25
C CYS A 68 7.22 4.94 11.14
N GLY A 69 7.65 3.80 10.59
CA GLY A 69 8.49 2.83 11.30
C GLY A 69 9.80 3.43 11.79
N LEU A 70 10.51 4.16 10.92
CA LEU A 70 11.76 4.84 11.29
C LEU A 70 11.54 5.92 12.36
N ILE A 71 10.51 6.75 12.21
CA ILE A 71 10.15 7.77 13.21
C ILE A 71 9.87 7.11 14.56
N MET A 72 9.09 6.04 14.57
CA MET A 72 8.73 5.36 15.81
C MET A 72 9.93 4.70 16.48
N GLN A 73 10.83 4.08 15.71
CA GLN A 73 12.09 3.53 16.21
C GLN A 73 12.98 4.62 16.83
N GLN A 74 13.00 5.82 16.24
CA GLN A 74 13.77 6.97 16.77
C GLN A 74 13.14 7.55 18.04
N LEU A 75 11.82 7.69 18.11
CA LEU A 75 11.13 8.23 19.30
C LEU A 75 11.21 7.27 20.49
N THR A 76 11.00 5.98 20.25
CA THR A 76 11.01 4.96 21.31
C THR A 76 12.41 4.43 21.63
N GLN A 77 13.41 4.79 20.81
CA GLN A 77 14.76 4.23 20.86
C GLN A 77 14.75 2.69 20.84
N ASN A 78 13.75 2.09 20.19
CA ASN A 78 13.55 0.65 20.15
C ASN A 78 13.37 0.16 18.71
N LYS A 79 14.38 -0.55 18.21
CA LYS A 79 14.41 -1.12 16.84
C LYS A 79 13.37 -2.21 16.57
N PHE A 80 12.72 -2.75 17.61
CA PHE A 80 11.69 -3.77 17.49
C PHE A 80 10.27 -3.19 17.45
N VAL A 81 10.15 -1.87 17.61
CA VAL A 81 8.87 -1.18 17.57
C VAL A 81 8.52 -0.83 16.13
N SER A 82 7.23 -1.00 15.81
CA SER A 82 6.62 -0.57 14.56
C SER A 82 5.22 0.01 14.84
N PRO A 83 4.67 0.84 13.93
CA PRO A 83 3.31 1.35 14.04
C PRO A 83 2.24 0.25 14.10
N THR A 84 2.56 -0.96 13.62
CA THR A 84 1.65 -2.12 13.71
C THR A 84 1.66 -2.74 15.11
N THR A 85 2.77 -2.65 15.84
CA THR A 85 2.87 -3.11 17.25
C THR A 85 2.34 -2.09 18.26
N ALA A 86 2.16 -0.84 17.84
CA ALA A 86 1.68 0.26 18.68
C ALA A 86 0.16 0.21 18.96
N GLY A 87 -0.59 -0.70 18.33
CA GLY A 87 -2.06 -0.76 18.41
C GLY A 87 -2.79 0.18 17.44
N THR A 88 -2.10 1.16 16.83
CA THR A 88 -2.70 2.15 15.91
C THR A 88 -3.44 1.50 14.73
N MET A 89 -2.89 0.42 14.15
CA MET A 89 -3.56 -0.30 13.05
C MET A 89 -4.85 -1.00 13.50
N ASP A 90 -4.90 -1.53 14.71
CA ASP A 90 -6.08 -2.24 15.20
C ASP A 90 -7.19 -1.25 15.57
N CYS A 91 -6.83 -0.07 16.12
CA CYS A 91 -7.76 1.03 16.30
C CYS A 91 -8.32 1.55 14.97
N ALA A 92 -7.49 1.68 13.93
CA ALA A 92 -7.95 2.06 12.59
C ALA A 92 -8.96 1.04 12.01
N LYS A 93 -8.66 -0.26 12.13
CA LYS A 93 -9.57 -1.34 11.69
C LYS A 93 -10.88 -1.30 12.47
N PHE A 94 -10.83 -1.04 13.78
CA PHE A 94 -12.03 -0.89 14.59
C PHE A 94 -12.89 0.29 14.12
N GLY A 95 -12.28 1.43 13.78
CA GLY A 95 -12.96 2.56 13.16
C GLY A 95 -13.63 2.22 11.82
N ILE A 96 -12.96 1.42 10.97
CA ILE A 96 -13.56 0.91 9.73
C ILE A 96 -14.77 0.03 10.03
N LEU A 97 -14.67 -0.89 11.00
CA LEU A 97 -15.79 -1.76 11.40
C LEU A 97 -16.98 -0.97 11.92
N ILE A 98 -16.75 0.04 12.77
CA ILE A 98 -17.79 0.96 13.22
C ILE A 98 -18.43 1.68 12.04
N SER A 99 -17.62 2.18 11.11
CA SER A 99 -18.15 2.84 9.92
C SER A 99 -19.02 1.91 9.08
N LEU A 100 -18.64 0.64 8.92
CA LEU A 100 -19.40 -0.33 8.14
C LEU A 100 -20.72 -0.74 8.79
N ILE A 101 -20.74 -0.86 10.13
CA ILE A 101 -21.93 -1.29 10.87
C ILE A 101 -22.93 -0.14 11.03
N PHE A 102 -22.46 1.06 11.41
CA PHE A 102 -23.33 2.18 11.78
C PHE A 102 -23.60 3.15 10.63
N PHE A 103 -22.70 3.24 9.64
CA PHE A 103 -22.82 4.14 8.49
C PHE A 103 -22.85 3.35 7.19
N THR A 104 -23.91 2.56 7.01
CA THR A 104 -24.13 1.77 5.80
C THR A 104 -24.27 2.70 4.58
N GLY A 105 -23.45 2.48 3.55
CA GLY A 105 -23.41 3.34 2.36
C GLY A 105 -22.53 4.60 2.50
N ALA A 106 -21.76 4.75 3.59
CA ALA A 106 -20.75 5.78 3.70
C ALA A 106 -19.77 5.75 2.51
N SER A 107 -19.46 6.93 1.97
CA SER A 107 -18.44 7.07 0.93
C SER A 107 -17.07 6.60 1.42
N PHE A 108 -16.18 6.26 0.49
CA PHE A 108 -14.80 5.89 0.80
C PHE A 108 -14.09 6.92 1.68
N PHE A 109 -14.25 8.22 1.39
CA PHE A 109 -13.64 9.30 2.17
C PHE A 109 -14.15 9.35 3.61
N THR A 110 -15.46 9.18 3.81
CA THR A 110 -16.04 9.17 5.16
C THR A 110 -15.56 7.97 5.98
N GLN A 111 -15.45 6.79 5.35
CA GLN A 111 -14.90 5.60 6.02
C GLN A 111 -13.43 5.81 6.40
N ALA A 112 -12.62 6.37 5.49
CA ALA A 112 -11.22 6.68 5.75
C ALA A 112 -11.03 7.71 6.88
N LEU A 113 -11.91 8.72 6.94
CA LEU A 113 -11.88 9.75 7.98
C LEU A 113 -12.22 9.15 9.35
N ILE A 114 -13.29 8.34 9.45
CA ILE A 114 -13.64 7.64 10.69
C ILE A 114 -12.50 6.73 11.14
N ALA A 115 -11.94 5.93 10.22
CA ALA A 115 -10.79 5.08 10.52
C ALA A 115 -9.60 5.87 11.07
N SER A 116 -9.31 7.04 10.48
CA SER A 116 -8.21 7.91 10.89
C SER A 116 -8.43 8.53 12.27
N ILE A 117 -9.66 8.95 12.59
CA ILE A 117 -10.01 9.47 13.92
C ILE A 117 -9.79 8.38 14.97
N PHE A 118 -10.29 7.17 14.73
CA PHE A 118 -10.10 6.05 15.67
C PHE A 118 -8.63 5.67 15.82
N ALA A 119 -7.85 5.70 14.73
CA ALA A 119 -6.41 5.45 14.78
C ALA A 119 -5.69 6.48 15.67
N LEU A 120 -6.03 7.77 15.54
CA LEU A 120 -5.43 8.87 16.32
C LEU A 120 -5.85 8.84 17.80
N LEU A 121 -7.10 8.45 18.09
CA LEU A 121 -7.57 8.33 19.47
C LEU A 121 -6.97 7.13 20.20
N GLY A 122 -6.56 6.10 19.47
CA GLY A 122 -6.00 4.87 20.03
C GLY A 122 -4.48 4.76 20.03
N SER A 123 -3.78 5.75 19.47
CA SER A 123 -2.30 5.85 19.44
C SER A 123 -1.77 6.68 20.60
#